data_AF-A0A838MGS1-F1
#
_entry.id   AF-A0A838MGS1-F1
#
_cell.length_a   1.000
_cell.length_b   1.000
_cell.length_c   1.000
_cell.angle_alpha   90.00
_cell.angle_beta   90.00
_cell.angle_gamma   90.00
#
_symmetry.space_group_name_H-M   'P 1'
#
loop_
_entity.id
_entity.type
_entity.pdbx_description
1 polymer ?
#
loop_
_entity_poly.entity_id
_entity_poly.type
_entity_poly.pdbx_seq_one_letter_code
_entity_poly.pdbx_strand_id
1 'polypeptide(L)'
;MGGAHFLIRENNLCLPGINPSLDILGSVKNEELFDKMLKYAQKVKEKLGLDKILIPINSTIYSNRTQIQEIIRNKNFKKRDLKQEAKFSYSPYSYSFQECYEVG
;
A
#
# COMPACT_ATOMS: atom_id res chain seq x y z
N MET A 1 -16.32 6.34 -5.08
CA MET A 1 -15.52 5.21 -5.60
C MET A 1 -14.33 5.00 -4.70
N GLY A 2 -13.97 3.75 -4.40
CA GLY A 2 -12.79 3.39 -3.63
C GLY A 2 -12.05 2.23 -4.30
N GLY A 3 -10.83 1.94 -3.87
CA GLY A 3 -10.01 0.88 -4.46
C GLY A 3 -8.63 0.76 -3.83
N ALA A 4 -7.86 -0.20 -4.35
CA ALA A 4 -6.46 -0.38 -4.05
C ALA A 4 -5.65 -0.42 -5.36
N HIS A 5 -4.46 0.15 -5.34
CA HIS A 5 -3.54 0.16 -6.47
C HIS A 5 -2.36 -0.76 -6.20
N PHE A 6 -2.04 -1.58 -7.20
CA PHE A 6 -0.85 -2.43 -7.20
C PHE A 6 0.11 -1.96 -8.27
N LEU A 7 1.38 -1.88 -7.91
CA LEU A 7 2.47 -1.54 -8.83
C LEU A 7 3.59 -2.55 -8.67
N ILE A 8 4.05 -3.16 -9.76
CA ILE A 8 5.19 -4.07 -9.72
C ILE A 8 6.48 -3.29 -9.95
N ARG A 9 7.42 -3.37 -9.00
CA ARG A 9 8.75 -2.75 -9.08
C ARG A 9 9.81 -3.64 -8.46
N GLU A 10 10.91 -3.81 -9.18
CA GLU A 10 12.07 -4.60 -8.73
C GLU A 10 11.69 -6.01 -8.23
N ASN A 11 10.74 -6.65 -8.92
CA ASN A 11 10.17 -7.95 -8.52
C ASN A 11 9.37 -7.94 -7.19
N ASN A 12 8.93 -6.78 -6.71
CA ASN A 12 8.08 -6.62 -5.53
C ASN A 12 6.69 -6.08 -5.91
N LEU A 13 5.69 -6.37 -5.07
CA LEU A 13 4.34 -5.82 -5.15
C LEU A 13 4.22 -4.57 -4.27
N CYS A 14 4.20 -3.40 -4.88
CA CYS A 14 4.01 -2.13 -4.17
C CYS A 14 2.52 -1.77 -4.05
N LEU A 15 2.13 -1.19 -2.92
CA LEU A 15 0.77 -0.73 -2.59
C LEU A 15 0.71 0.81 -2.46
N PRO A 16 0.90 1.57 -3.54
CA PRO A 16 0.90 3.03 -3.51
C PRO A 16 -0.52 3.64 -3.47
N GLY A 17 -1.54 2.90 -3.05
CA GLY A 17 -2.89 3.43 -2.92
C GLY A 17 -3.84 2.42 -2.29
N ILE A 18 -4.38 2.80 -1.14
CA ILE A 18 -5.32 2.06 -0.28
C ILE A 18 -6.38 3.08 0.10
N ASN A 19 -7.44 3.16 -0.71
CA ASN A 19 -8.49 4.15 -0.51
C ASN A 19 -9.86 3.46 -0.57
N PRO A 20 -10.25 2.75 0.51
CA PRO A 20 -11.59 2.17 0.58
C PRO A 20 -12.68 3.24 0.47
N SER A 21 -13.86 2.86 -0.03
CA SER A 21 -15.01 3.77 -0.05
C SER A 21 -15.47 4.07 1.38
N LEU A 22 -16.12 5.23 1.57
CA LEU A 22 -16.66 5.62 2.87
C LEU A 22 -17.70 4.61 3.37
N ASP A 23 -18.50 4.03 2.46
CA ASP A 23 -19.49 2.99 2.80
C ASP A 23 -18.85 1.75 3.43
N ILE A 24 -17.67 1.33 2.91
CA ILE A 24 -16.93 0.19 3.45
C ILE A 24 -16.32 0.53 4.81
N LEU A 25 -15.75 1.74 4.96
CA LEU A 25 -15.19 2.21 6.24
C LEU A 25 -16.26 2.36 7.32
N GLY A 26 -17.51 2.65 6.94
CA GLY A 26 -18.64 2.75 7.86
C GLY A 26 -19.26 1.41 8.26
N SER A 27 -18.96 0.32 7.53
CA SER A 27 -19.59 -1.00 7.71
C SER A 27 -18.65 -2.08 8.26
N VAL A 28 -17.34 -1.89 8.14
CA VAL A 28 -16.32 -2.87 8.56
C VAL A 28 -15.27 -2.18 9.42
N LYS A 29 -14.76 -2.87 10.44
CA LYS A 29 -13.63 -2.37 11.24
C LYS A 29 -12.42 -2.13 10.33
N ASN A 30 -11.85 -0.94 10.38
CA ASN A 30 -10.75 -0.51 9.50
C ASN A 30 -9.54 -1.45 9.54
N GLU A 31 -9.20 -1.99 10.72
CA GLU A 31 -8.09 -2.93 10.87
C GLU A 31 -8.37 -4.28 10.19
N GLU A 32 -9.58 -4.82 10.35
CA GLU A 32 -9.97 -6.07 9.68
C GLU A 32 -9.99 -5.91 8.16
N LEU A 33 -10.47 -4.76 7.68
CA LEU A 33 -10.43 -4.42 6.27
C LEU A 33 -8.98 -4.39 5.74
N PHE A 34 -8.09 -3.68 6.44
CA PHE A 34 -6.68 -3.59 6.09
C PHE A 34 -6.01 -4.97 6.06
N ASP A 35 -6.22 -5.80 7.08
CA ASP A 35 -5.65 -7.14 7.16
C ASP A 35 -6.17 -8.05 6.03
N LYS A 36 -7.46 -7.95 5.66
CA LYS A 36 -8.03 -8.68 4.50
C LYS A 36 -7.42 -8.24 3.18
N MET A 37 -7.15 -6.95 3.02
CA MET A 37 -6.46 -6.45 1.83
C MET A 37 -5.01 -6.91 1.77
N LEU A 38 -4.28 -6.91 2.88
CA LEU A 38 -2.93 -7.47 2.93
C LEU A 38 -2.92 -8.96 2.59
N LYS A 39 -3.89 -9.71 3.10
CA LYS A 39 -4.07 -11.13 2.73
C LYS A 39 -4.34 -11.30 1.23
N TYR A 40 -5.10 -10.40 0.62
CA TYR A 40 -5.31 -10.40 -0.83
C TYR A 40 -4.03 -10.05 -1.60
N ALA A 41 -3.28 -9.02 -1.17
CA ALA A 41 -2.00 -8.66 -1.75
C ALA A 41 -0.98 -9.82 -1.66
N GLN A 42 -0.98 -10.57 -0.57
CA GLN A 42 -0.14 -11.77 -0.41
C GLN A 42 -0.48 -12.84 -1.45
N LYS A 43 -1.76 -13.11 -1.70
CA LYS A 43 -2.18 -14.05 -2.76
C LYS A 43 -1.74 -13.58 -4.15
N VAL A 44 -1.80 -12.28 -4.41
CA VAL A 44 -1.35 -11.70 -5.69
C VAL A 44 0.16 -11.83 -5.83
N LYS A 45 0.91 -11.51 -4.78
CA LYS A 45 2.36 -11.68 -4.71
C LYS A 45 2.77 -13.11 -5.05
N GLU A 46 2.16 -14.09 -4.38
CA GLU A 46 2.43 -15.51 -4.59
C GLU A 46 2.09 -15.97 -6.00
N LYS A 47 0.91 -15.58 -6.51
CA LYS A 47 0.47 -15.97 -7.86
C LYS A 47 1.36 -15.41 -8.97
N LEU A 48 1.97 -14.26 -8.74
CA LEU A 48 2.86 -13.59 -9.70
C LEU A 48 4.35 -13.92 -9.48
N GLY A 49 4.70 -14.72 -8.45
CA GLY A 49 6.08 -15.05 -8.14
C GLY A 49 6.93 -13.86 -7.67
N LEU A 50 6.30 -12.88 -7.01
CA LEU A 50 6.96 -11.67 -6.52
C LEU A 50 7.58 -11.89 -5.12
N ASP A 51 8.61 -11.11 -4.80
CA ASP A 51 9.39 -11.31 -3.58
C ASP A 51 8.64 -10.82 -2.34
N LYS A 52 8.28 -9.52 -2.31
CA LYS A 52 7.75 -8.85 -1.11
C LYS A 52 6.59 -7.93 -1.41
N ILE A 53 5.87 -7.54 -0.35
CA ILE A 53 4.87 -6.48 -0.39
C ILE A 53 5.49 -5.22 0.20
N LEU A 54 5.41 -4.12 -0.54
CA LEU A 54 5.97 -2.84 -0.14
C LEU A 54 4.86 -1.78 -0.07
N ILE A 55 4.82 -0.99 1.00
CA ILE A 55 3.95 0.19 1.12
C ILE A 55 4.84 1.43 1.14
N PRO A 56 4.65 2.45 0.29
CA PRO A 56 5.43 3.69 0.39
C PRO A 56 5.41 4.27 1.81
N ILE A 57 6.48 4.92 2.29
CA ILE A 57 6.45 5.54 3.61
C ILE A 57 5.54 6.78 3.63
N ASN A 58 5.54 7.54 2.52
CA ASN A 58 4.72 8.74 2.40
C ASN A 58 3.24 8.39 2.40
N SER A 59 2.54 8.79 3.46
CA SER A 59 1.12 8.49 3.67
C SER A 59 0.22 9.09 2.62
N THR A 60 0.58 10.22 2.03
CA THR A 60 -0.20 10.83 0.95
C THR A 60 -0.24 9.97 -0.31
N ILE A 61 0.74 9.07 -0.49
CA ILE A 61 0.77 8.10 -1.58
C ILE A 61 -0.15 6.94 -1.24
N TYR A 62 0.08 6.24 -0.13
CA TYR A 62 -0.68 5.02 0.14
C TYR A 62 -2.11 5.24 0.65
N SER A 63 -2.47 6.34 1.32
CA SER A 63 -3.87 6.58 1.72
C SER A 63 -4.10 8.00 2.23
N ASN A 64 -5.19 8.64 1.81
CA ASN A 64 -5.65 9.90 2.41
C ASN A 64 -6.56 9.70 3.65
N ARG A 65 -6.74 8.45 4.10
CA ARG A 65 -7.59 8.11 5.25
C ARG A 65 -6.76 7.96 6.51
N THR A 66 -6.94 8.86 7.48
CA THR A 66 -6.17 8.90 8.74
C THR A 66 -6.16 7.56 9.47
N GLN A 67 -7.28 6.85 9.51
CA GLN A 67 -7.38 5.56 10.20
C GLN A 67 -6.48 4.49 9.56
N ILE A 68 -6.33 4.49 8.24
CA ILE A 68 -5.43 3.56 7.54
C ILE A 68 -3.97 3.93 7.80
N GLN A 69 -3.66 5.23 7.82
CA GLN A 69 -2.31 5.72 8.16
C GLN A 69 -1.91 5.30 9.59
N GLU A 70 -2.84 5.40 10.54
CA GLU A 70 -2.62 4.97 11.92
C GLU A 70 -2.39 3.46 12.03
N ILE A 71 -3.19 2.64 11.34
CA ILE A 71 -3.00 1.19 11.31
C ILE A 71 -1.60 0.83 10.81
N ILE A 72 -1.18 1.39 9.67
CA ILE A 72 0.14 1.10 9.08
C ILE A 72 1.27 1.54 10.02
N ARG A 73 1.15 2.72 10.62
CA ARG A 73 2.14 3.24 11.59
C ARG A 73 2.26 2.32 12.81
N ASN A 74 1.14 1.81 13.32
CA ASN A 74 1.11 0.98 14.52
C ASN A 74 1.65 -0.44 14.31
N LYS A 75 1.68 -0.94 13.06
CA LYS A 75 2.22 -2.27 12.75
C LYS A 75 3.76 -2.33 12.79
N ASN A 76 4.46 -1.20 12.94
CA ASN A 76 5.93 -1.13 13.09
C ASN A 76 6.72 -1.92 12.03
N PHE A 77 6.30 -1.84 10.77
CA PHE A 77 6.95 -2.54 9.66
C PHE A 77 8.40 -2.10 9.46
N LYS A 78 9.23 -3.03 8.98
CA LYS A 78 10.63 -2.76 8.65
C LYS A 78 10.69 -1.78 7.47
N LYS A 79 11.56 -0.77 7.56
CA LYS A 79 11.83 0.14 6.45
C LYS A 79 12.80 -0.47 5.44
N ARG A 80 12.61 -0.13 4.17
CA ARG A 80 13.45 -0.56 3.06
C ARG A 80 13.31 0.40 1.89
N ASP A 81 14.40 0.57 1.15
CA ASP A 81 14.40 1.36 -0.07
C ASP A 81 14.38 0.50 -1.34
N LEU A 82 13.74 1.03 -2.37
CA LEU A 82 13.91 0.59 -3.74
C LEU A 82 15.28 1.06 -4.28
N LYS A 83 15.85 0.31 -5.21
CA LYS A 83 17.08 0.72 -5.91
C LYS A 83 16.82 1.92 -6.83
N GLN A 84 15.62 2.02 -7.38
CA GLN A 84 15.19 3.13 -8.23
C GLN A 84 13.87 3.72 -7.76
N GLU A 85 13.72 5.03 -7.92
CA GLU A 85 12.49 5.73 -7.61
C GLU A 85 11.33 5.23 -8.50
N ALA A 86 10.23 4.84 -7.87
CA ALA A 86 9.02 4.38 -8.54
C ALA A 86 8.04 5.54 -8.75
N LYS A 87 7.72 5.82 -10.01
CA LYS A 87 6.65 6.76 -10.38
C LYS A 87 5.28 6.08 -10.29
N PHE A 88 4.34 6.72 -9.61
CA PHE A 88 2.99 6.21 -9.36
C PHE A 88 1.87 7.06 -9.95
N SER A 89 1.96 8.39 -9.89
CA SER A 89 0.96 9.27 -10.52
C SER A 89 1.58 10.21 -11.54
N TYR A 90 0.76 10.64 -12.49
CA TYR A 90 1.09 11.69 -13.46
C TYR A 90 0.50 13.04 -13.00
N SER A 91 0.75 14.09 -13.78
CA SER A 91 0.28 15.46 -13.53
C SER A 91 -1.20 15.51 -13.11
N PRO A 92 -1.59 16.34 -12.13
CA PRO A 92 -0.79 17.41 -11.50
C PRO A 92 0.04 16.99 -10.27
N TYR A 93 -0.14 15.78 -9.74
CA TYR A 93 0.45 15.41 -8.45
C TYR A 93 1.81 14.68 -8.52
N SER A 94 2.16 14.08 -9.67
CA SER A 94 3.48 13.51 -9.98
C SER A 94 4.13 12.71 -8.82
N TYR A 95 3.37 11.83 -8.17
CA TYR A 95 3.84 11.08 -7.01
C TYR A 95 4.89 10.05 -7.41
N SER A 96 6.01 10.09 -6.71
CA SER A 96 7.08 9.11 -6.77
C SER A 96 7.46 8.65 -5.35
N PHE A 97 8.03 7.45 -5.25
CA PHE A 97 8.49 6.92 -3.97
C PHE A 97 9.70 6.01 -4.15
N GLN A 98 10.57 6.00 -3.15
CA GLN A 98 11.71 5.09 -3.05
C GLN A 98 11.70 4.35 -1.71
N GLU A 99 11.46 5.09 -0.62
CA GLU A 99 11.38 4.52 0.73
C GLU A 99 10.03 3.84 0.97
N CYS A 100 10.08 2.61 1.46
CA CYS A 100 8.93 1.75 1.70
C CYS A 100 8.97 1.09 3.09
N TYR A 101 7.81 0.69 3.57
CA TYR A 101 7.61 -0.35 4.56
C TYR A 101 7.53 -1.70 3.87
N GLU A 102 8.28 -2.67 4.38
CA GLU A 102 8.21 -4.08 3.98
C GLU A 102 7.17 -4.80 4.85
N VAL A 103 6.14 -5.36 4.19
CA VAL A 103 5.05 -6.08 4.84
C VAL A 103 5.25 -7.58 4.63
N GLY A 104 5.37 -8.33 5.73
CA GLY A 104 5.63 -9.76 5.75
C GLY A 104 6.95 -10.08 6.43
#